data_AF-A0A151M2D1-F1
#
_entry.id   AF-A0A151M2D1-F1
#
_cell.length_a   1.000
_cell.length_b   1.000
_cell.length_c   1.000
_cell.angle_alpha   90.00
_cell.angle_beta   90.00
_cell.angle_gamma   90.00
#
_symmetry.space_group_name_H-M   'P 1'
#
loop_
_entity.id
_entity.type
_entity.pdbx_description
1 polymer ?
#
loop_
_entity_poly.entity_id
_entity_poly.type
_entity_poly.pdbx_seq_one_letter_code
_entity_poly.pdbx_strand_id
1 'polypeptide(L)'
;MEVSIGPLEWGQHGIKSLLQSMFVRFNSSHGFPVEVDADTSIFQLKEVVAKRQGVPADQLHVIFAGKELRNDLTLQDETQNLLYKSN
;
A
#
# COMPACT_ATOMS: atom_id res chain seq x y z
N MET A 1 13.60 -2.08 5.23
CA MET A 1 12.35 -2.19 6.02
C MET A 1 11.21 -2.59 5.08
N GLU A 2 10.47 -3.63 5.44
CA GLU A 2 9.36 -4.12 4.62
C GLU A 2 8.06 -3.45 5.04
N VAL A 3 7.32 -2.97 4.05
CA VAL A 3 6.07 -2.22 4.18
C VAL A 3 5.01 -2.97 3.40
N SER A 4 4.22 -3.78 4.08
CA SER A 4 3.10 -4.49 3.47
C SER A 4 1.92 -3.56 3.33
N ILE A 5 1.42 -3.36 2.11
CA ILE A 5 0.15 -2.68 1.88
C ILE A 5 -0.96 -3.68 1.59
N GLY A 6 -2.20 -3.30 1.89
CA GLY A 6 -3.37 -4.14 1.68
C GLY A 6 -4.66 -3.33 1.71
N PRO A 7 -5.73 -3.78 1.02
CA PRO A 7 -7.06 -3.22 1.24
C PRO A 7 -7.45 -3.42 2.71
N LEU A 8 -8.18 -2.45 3.27
CA LEU A 8 -8.62 -2.48 4.67
C LEU A 8 -9.60 -3.63 4.99
N GLU A 9 -10.04 -4.41 3.99
CA GLU A 9 -11.14 -5.36 4.13
C GLU A 9 -10.67 -6.81 4.03
N TRP A 10 -10.09 -7.32 5.12
CA TRP A 10 -10.03 -8.76 5.39
C TRP A 10 -11.31 -9.19 6.11
N GLY A 11 -12.43 -9.24 5.37
CA GLY A 11 -13.68 -9.82 5.87
C GLY A 11 -14.95 -9.08 5.44
N GLN A 12 -15.68 -9.75 4.54
CA GLN A 12 -17.06 -9.51 4.07
C GLN A 12 -17.31 -8.60 2.86
N HIS A 13 -18.15 -9.17 1.99
CA HIS A 13 -18.71 -8.63 0.76
C HIS A 13 -19.39 -7.28 0.95
N GLY A 14 -19.18 -6.41 -0.05
CA GLY A 14 -20.16 -5.42 -0.47
C GLY A 14 -19.53 -4.05 -0.61
N ILE A 15 -19.79 -3.43 -1.77
CA ILE A 15 -19.44 -2.06 -2.19
C ILE A 15 -17.94 -1.74 -2.31
N LYS A 16 -17.45 -1.71 -3.56
CA LYS A 16 -16.23 -0.98 -3.95
C LYS A 16 -16.37 0.46 -3.49
N SER A 17 -15.88 0.78 -2.30
CA SER A 17 -15.80 2.16 -1.84
C SER A 17 -14.80 2.87 -2.75
N LEU A 18 -15.27 3.89 -3.47
CA LEU A 18 -14.46 4.78 -4.32
C LEU A 18 -13.37 5.54 -3.54
N LEU A 19 -13.35 5.38 -2.21
CA LEU A 19 -12.29 5.80 -1.32
C LEU A 19 -11.55 4.54 -0.85
N GLN A 20 -10.44 4.26 -1.52
CA GLN A 20 -9.68 3.04 -1.32
C GLN A 20 -8.75 3.21 -0.09
N SER A 21 -9.33 3.17 1.11
CA SER A 21 -8.56 3.21 2.36
C SER A 21 -7.63 1.98 2.43
N MET A 22 -6.32 2.20 2.35
CA MET A 22 -5.34 1.11 2.40
C MET A 22 -4.61 1.07 3.75
N PHE A 23 -4.32 -0.15 4.21
CA PHE A 23 -3.59 -0.36 5.44
C PHE A 23 -2.11 -0.56 5.15
N VAL A 24 -1.26 0.19 5.85
CA VAL A 24 0.20 0.12 5.71
C VAL A 24 0.78 -0.57 6.94
N ARG A 25 1.30 -1.78 6.78
CA ARG A 25 1.85 -2.59 7.87
C ARG A 25 3.36 -2.72 7.75
N PHE A 26 4.07 -2.44 8.83
CA PHE A 26 5.52 -2.58 8.91
C PHE A 26 5.93 -3.90 9.53
N ASN A 27 7.02 -4.51 9.04
CA ASN A 27 7.60 -5.72 9.62
C ASN A 27 8.23 -5.49 11.02
N SER A 28 8.46 -4.24 11.43
CA SER A 28 9.01 -3.89 12.75
C SER A 28 7.98 -3.85 13.89
N SER A 29 6.94 -4.69 13.84
CA SER A 29 5.91 -4.83 14.91
C SER A 29 4.98 -3.61 15.14
N HIS A 30 5.24 -2.46 14.50
CA HIS A 30 4.45 -1.23 14.61
C HIS A 30 3.85 -0.85 13.24
N GLY A 31 2.75 -1.50 12.87
CA GLY A 31 1.92 -1.09 11.73
C GLY A 31 1.04 0.10 12.10
N PHE A 32 0.81 1.05 11.19
CA PHE A 32 -0.13 2.14 11.42
C PHE A 32 -1.03 2.35 10.20
N PRO A 33 -2.34 2.62 10.39
CA PRO A 33 -3.21 2.94 9.26
C PRO A 33 -2.76 4.27 8.63
N VAL A 34 -2.64 4.28 7.31
CA VAL A 34 -2.39 5.51 6.54
C VAL A 34 -3.46 5.61 5.48
N GLU A 35 -4.26 6.66 5.55
CA GLU A 35 -5.20 6.97 4.49
C GLU A 35 -4.41 7.51 3.30
N VAL A 36 -4.43 6.76 2.20
CA VAL A 36 -3.81 7.12 0.93
C VAL A 36 -4.83 6.95 -0.19
N ASP A 37 -4.85 7.90 -1.12
CA ASP A 37 -5.70 7.84 -2.31
C ASP A 37 -5.16 6.82 -3.32
N ALA A 38 -6.05 6.26 -4.14
CA ALA A 38 -5.67 5.34 -5.22
C ALA A 38 -4.71 5.98 -6.24
N ASP A 39 -4.80 7.30 -6.41
CA ASP A 39 -3.90 8.08 -7.29
C ASP A 39 -2.49 8.27 -6.68
N THR A 40 -2.35 8.04 -5.38
CA THR A 40 -1.06 8.15 -4.70
C THR A 40 -0.09 7.13 -5.29
N SER A 41 1.10 7.62 -5.65
CA SER A 41 2.17 6.77 -6.18
C SER A 41 2.89 6.03 -5.05
N ILE A 42 3.49 4.87 -5.35
CA ILE A 42 4.31 4.14 -4.38
C ILE A 42 5.45 5.01 -3.83
N PHE A 43 6.01 5.89 -4.66
CA PHE A 43 6.99 6.88 -4.23
C PHE A 43 6.48 7.79 -3.10
N GLN A 44 5.29 8.38 -3.27
CA GLN A 44 4.69 9.27 -2.27
C GLN A 44 4.36 8.52 -0.98
N LEU A 45 3.84 7.30 -1.07
CA LEU A 45 3.64 6.43 0.09
C LEU A 45 4.96 6.23 0.85
N LYS A 46 6.03 5.88 0.13
CA LYS A 46 7.36 5.72 0.74
C LYS A 46 7.84 7.00 1.41
N GLU A 47 7.62 8.18 0.82
CA GLU A 47 7.97 9.45 1.46
C GLU A 47 7.19 9.71 2.75
N VAL A 48 5.88 9.50 2.75
CA VAL A 48 5.03 9.69 3.96
C VAL A 48 5.51 8.76 5.06
N VAL A 49 5.76 7.51 4.71
CA VAL A 49 6.25 6.48 5.61
C VAL A 49 7.66 6.79 6.13
N ALA A 50 8.57 7.19 5.23
CA ALA A 50 9.94 7.59 5.54
C ALA A 50 9.96 8.73 6.56
N LYS A 51 9.12 9.75 6.33
CA LYS A 51 8.95 10.87 7.27
C LYS A 51 8.40 10.43 8.62
N ARG A 52 7.43 9.51 8.65
CA ARG A 52 6.84 9.00 9.90
C ARG A 52 7.81 8.13 10.71
N GLN A 53 8.60 7.29 10.06
CA GLN A 53 9.58 6.44 10.72
C GLN A 53 10.93 7.12 10.96
N GLY A 54 11.21 8.24 10.30
CA GLY A 54 12.52 8.90 10.35
C GLY A 54 13.61 8.13 9.61
N VAL A 55 13.24 7.39 8.56
CA VAL A 55 14.13 6.52 7.78
C VAL A 55 14.11 6.93 6.31
N PRO A 56 15.19 6.76 5.54
CA PRO A 56 15.21 7.16 4.14
C PRO A 56 14.28 6.27 3.29
N ALA A 57 13.54 6.89 2.37
CA ALA A 57 12.55 6.22 1.52
C ALA A 57 13.15 5.12 0.63
N ASP A 58 14.43 5.22 0.30
CA ASP A 58 15.18 4.23 -0.48
C ASP A 58 15.34 2.90 0.27
N GLN A 59 15.36 2.92 1.60
CA GLN A 59 15.42 1.73 2.45
C GLN A 59 14.05 1.07 2.69
N LEU A 60 12.97 1.65 2.15
CA LEU A 60 11.61 1.13 2.27
C LEU A 60 11.27 0.26 1.06
N HIS A 61 10.96 -1.00 1.34
CA HIS A 61 10.48 -1.97 0.38
C HIS A 61 8.97 -2.10 0.55
N VAL A 62 8.20 -1.65 -0.44
CA VAL A 62 6.73 -1.76 -0.40
C VAL A 62 6.35 -3.10 -1.01
N ILE A 63 5.67 -3.94 -0.24
CA ILE A 63 5.24 -5.27 -0.64
C ILE A 63 3.72 -5.27 -0.66
N PHE A 64 3.12 -5.66 -1.78
CA PHE A 64 1.68 -5.76 -1.94
C PHE A 64 1.32 -7.16 -2.43
N ALA A 65 0.44 -7.86 -1.72
CA ALA A 65 0.03 -9.23 -2.06
C ALA A 65 1.22 -10.18 -2.35
N GLY A 66 2.35 -10.01 -1.65
CA GLY A 66 3.57 -10.79 -1.85
C GLY A 66 4.48 -10.34 -3.00
N LYS A 67 4.18 -9.22 -3.65
CA LYS A 67 4.99 -8.62 -4.73
C LYS A 67 5.57 -7.29 -4.29
N GLU A 68 6.87 -7.09 -4.49
CA GLU A 68 7.50 -5.79 -4.27
C GLU A 68 7.07 -4.80 -5.35
N LEU A 69 6.61 -3.62 -4.92
CA LEU A 69 6.17 -2.56 -5.81
C LEU A 69 7.28 -1.55 -6.07
N ARG A 70 7.40 -1.16 -7.34
CA ARG A 70 8.32 -0.11 -7.79
C ARG A 70 7.70 1.27 -7.61
N ASN A 71 8.57 2.27 -7.51
CA ASN A 71 8.17 3.66 -7.31
C ASN A 71 7.38 4.25 -8.49
N ASP A 72 7.55 3.72 -9.70
CA ASP A 72 6.80 4.09 -10.92
C ASP A 72 5.34 3.61 -10.93
N LEU A 73 4.95 2.72 -10.01
CA LEU A 73 3.60 2.20 -9.95
C LEU A 73 2.71 3.11 -9.09
N THR A 74 1.44 3.19 -9.46
CA THR A 74 0.40 3.80 -8.62
C THR A 74 -0.32 2.72 -7.84
N LEU A 75 -0.89 3.10 -6.69
CA LEU A 75 -1.68 2.19 -5.87
C LEU A 75 -2.90 1.65 -6.64
N GLN A 76 -3.48 2.48 -7.52
CA GLN A 76 -4.54 2.08 -8.44
C GLN A 76 -4.09 0.99 -9.41
N ASP A 77 -2.92 1.12 -10.03
CA ASP A 77 -2.45 0.15 -11.04
C ASP A 77 -2.35 -1.27 -10.45
N GLU A 78 -1.77 -1.42 -9.27
CA GLU A 78 -1.59 -2.73 -8.63
C GLU A 78 -2.91 -3.30 -8.09
N THR A 79 -3.80 -2.48 -7.56
CA THR A 79 -5.11 -2.95 -7.09
C THR A 79 -6.04 -3.32 -8.24
N GLN A 80 -6.01 -2.58 -9.36
CA GLN A 80 -6.71 -2.95 -10.59
C GLN A 80 -6.14 -4.25 -11.18
N ASN A 81 -4.82 -4.46 -11.14
CA ASN A 81 -4.18 -5.67 -11.63
C ASN A 81 -4.66 -6.93 -10.87
N LEU A 82 -4.79 -6.87 -9.54
CA LEU A 82 -5.31 -7.98 -8.75
C LEU A 82 -6.81 -8.24 -8.99
N LEU A 83 -7.60 -7.17 -9.14
CA LEU A 83 -9.03 -7.26 -9.48
C LEU A 83 -9.25 -7.88 -10.86
N TYR A 84 -8.33 -7.65 -11.81
CA TYR A 84 -8.43 -8.16 -13.19
C TYR A 84 -7.83 -9.57 -13.37
N LYS A 85 -6.89 -9.98 -12.51
CA LYS A 85 -6.25 -11.31 -12.57
C LYS A 85 -7.09 -12.47 -12.01
N SER A 86 -8.29 -12.22 -11.48
CA SER A 86 -9.17 -13.26 -10.92
C SER A 86 -10.25 -13.76 -11.89
N ASN A 87 -9.94 -13.89 -13.19
CA ASN A 87 -10.82 -14.54 -14.17
C ASN A 87 -10.21 -15.86 -14.65
#